data_AF-A0A238BQ38-F1
#
_entry.id   AF-A0A238BQ38-F1
#
_cell.length_a   1.000
_cell.length_b   1.000
_cell.length_c   1.000
_cell.angle_alpha   90.00
_cell.angle_beta   90.00
_cell.angle_gamma   90.00
#
_symmetry.space_group_name_H-M   'P 1'
#
loop_
_entity.id
_entity.type
_entity.pdbx_description
1 polymer ?
#
loop_
_entity_poly.entity_id
_entity_poly.type
_entity_poly.pdbx_seq_one_letter_code
_entity_poly.pdbx_strand_id
1 'polypeptide(L)'
;MNTTQPKYDSINAKKIIFSNVVAITYVANILIAINPYEQISGLYDIDMIRKYKGQSLGSLPPHIFAIADKAYRDMMRNHQSQSIIISGESGAGKTESQKHIIRFLCESWGHLVGTIEQRILEIVIRKSNISDQQTFVANDKGIIVGGFVSHYLLERSRLCGQNACERNYHIFYQLIAGADDQMASKLKLDKLENFNYLNKGCLQFFLNKENSDKVMRERKNET
;
A
#
# COMPACT_ATOMS: atom_id res chain seq x y z
N MET A 1 49.60 6.37 -24.35
CA MET A 1 48.59 7.25 -23.74
C MET A 1 47.23 6.62 -23.99
N ASN A 2 46.75 5.80 -23.03
CA ASN A 2 45.49 5.06 -23.17
C ASN A 2 44.37 5.83 -22.47
N THR A 3 43.48 6.42 -23.25
CA THR A 3 42.20 6.97 -22.80
C THR A 3 41.18 5.84 -22.65
N THR A 4 41.00 5.34 -21.43
CA THR A 4 39.89 4.45 -21.07
C THR A 4 38.62 5.27 -20.79
N GLN A 5 37.62 5.13 -21.66
CA GLN A 5 36.24 5.52 -21.37
C GLN A 5 35.69 4.67 -20.20
N PRO A 6 34.90 5.24 -19.27
CA PRO A 6 34.24 4.46 -18.24
C PRO A 6 33.10 3.63 -18.86
N LYS A 7 33.20 2.31 -18.77
CA LYS A 7 32.11 1.37 -19.07
C LYS A 7 30.98 1.60 -18.06
N TYR A 8 29.77 1.82 -18.57
CA TYR A 8 28.54 1.75 -17.77
C TYR A 8 28.29 0.29 -17.37
N ASP A 9 28.76 -0.08 -16.18
CA ASP A 9 28.43 -1.36 -15.56
C ASP A 9 26.97 -1.35 -15.08
N SER A 10 26.11 -1.60 -16.05
CA SER A 10 24.78 -2.14 -15.84
C SER A 10 24.96 -3.54 -15.25
N ILE A 11 24.22 -3.91 -14.19
CA ILE A 11 24.19 -5.26 -13.57
C ILE A 11 25.10 -5.44 -12.32
N ASN A 12 25.01 -4.54 -11.33
CA ASN A 12 25.39 -4.88 -9.94
C ASN A 12 24.30 -4.50 -8.90
N ALA A 13 23.03 -4.57 -9.30
CA ALA A 13 21.88 -4.41 -8.41
C ALA A 13 21.55 -5.68 -7.57
N LYS A 14 22.42 -6.70 -7.58
CA LYS A 14 22.25 -7.91 -6.76
C LYS A 14 23.16 -7.82 -5.54
N LYS A 15 22.52 -7.71 -4.36
CA LYS A 15 23.09 -7.93 -3.03
C LYS A 15 23.69 -6.71 -2.32
N ILE A 16 22.93 -5.63 -2.24
CA ILE A 16 23.05 -4.65 -1.15
C ILE A 16 21.88 -4.91 -0.20
N ILE A 17 22.02 -5.95 0.62
CA ILE A 17 21.15 -6.18 1.78
C ILE A 17 21.94 -5.68 2.97
N PHE A 18 21.83 -4.38 3.28
CA PHE A 18 22.27 -3.86 4.56
C PHE A 18 21.16 -4.10 5.57
N SER A 19 21.51 -4.78 6.65
CA SER A 19 20.70 -5.22 7.78
C SER A 19 20.12 -4.06 8.59
N ASN A 20 19.24 -3.24 7.98
CA ASN A 20 18.34 -2.19 8.54
C ASN A 20 18.05 -1.06 7.52
N VAL A 21 18.42 -1.22 6.25
CA VAL A 21 18.24 -0.19 5.23
C VAL A 21 17.20 -0.67 4.23
N VAL A 22 16.03 0.00 4.19
CA VAL A 22 15.13 -0.13 3.03
C VAL A 22 15.94 0.27 1.81
N ALA A 23 16.10 -0.64 0.86
CA ALA A 23 16.69 -0.30 -0.42
C ALA A 23 15.71 0.60 -1.18
N ILE A 24 15.85 1.91 -0.95
CA ILE A 24 15.17 2.97 -1.68
C ILE A 24 16.23 3.66 -2.53
N THR A 25 16.06 3.66 -3.85
CA THR A 25 17.01 4.31 -4.76
C THR A 25 16.29 5.03 -5.89
N TYR A 26 16.94 6.06 -6.43
CA TYR A 26 16.47 6.75 -7.64
C TYR A 26 17.12 6.18 -8.89
N VAL A 27 16.31 6.02 -9.93
CA VAL A 27 16.75 5.85 -11.31
C VAL A 27 16.08 6.96 -12.12
N ALA A 28 16.80 8.06 -12.34
CA ALA A 28 16.27 9.31 -12.87
C ALA A 28 15.05 9.81 -12.05
N ASN A 29 13.85 9.78 -12.63
CA ASN A 29 12.61 10.19 -11.95
C ASN A 29 11.83 9.01 -11.34
N ILE A 30 12.37 7.79 -11.42
CA ILE A 30 11.74 6.56 -10.90
C ILE A 30 12.33 6.26 -9.52
N LEU A 31 11.46 5.98 -8.56
CA LEU A 31 11.84 5.47 -7.25
C LEU A 31 11.69 3.95 -7.22
N ILE A 32 12.76 3.25 -6.91
CA ILE A 32 12.74 1.81 -6.64
C ILE A 32 12.74 1.64 -5.13
N ALA A 33 11.75 0.95 -4.60
CA ALA A 33 11.63 0.63 -3.18
C ALA A 33 11.41 -0.87 -3.00
N ILE A 34 12.11 -1.46 -2.03
CA ILE A 34 11.93 -2.86 -1.63
C ILE A 34 11.10 -2.91 -0.36
N ASN A 35 10.07 -3.75 -0.31
CA ASN A 35 9.27 -3.94 0.89
C ASN A 35 10.12 -4.56 2.02
N PRO A 36 10.30 -3.89 3.17
CA PRO A 36 11.06 -4.43 4.29
C PRO A 36 10.32 -5.55 5.05
N TYR A 37 9.02 -5.76 4.81
CA TYR A 37 8.15 -6.66 5.56
C TYR A 37 8.07 -6.40 7.06
N GLU A 38 8.60 -5.26 7.52
CA GLU A 38 8.56 -4.78 8.89
C GLU A 38 8.32 -3.27 8.92
N GLN A 39 7.78 -2.78 10.03
CA GLN A 39 7.66 -1.33 10.23
C GLN A 39 9.00 -0.76 10.66
N ILE A 40 9.50 0.19 9.88
CA ILE A 40 10.75 0.88 10.20
C ILE A 40 10.42 2.22 10.83
N SER A 41 10.74 2.33 12.12
CA SER A 41 10.57 3.56 12.90
C SER A 41 11.38 4.71 12.29
N GLY A 42 10.82 5.93 12.28
CA GLY A 42 11.51 7.10 11.72
C GLY A 42 11.37 7.29 10.21
N LEU A 43 10.97 6.26 9.45
CA LEU A 43 10.98 6.33 7.98
C LEU A 43 9.84 7.18 7.42
N TYR A 44 8.63 7.05 7.98
CA TYR A 44 7.42 7.72 7.49
C TYR A 44 6.79 8.67 8.51
N ASP A 45 7.61 9.18 9.42
CA ASP A 45 7.19 10.05 10.51
C ASP A 45 6.94 11.49 10.05
N ILE A 46 6.26 12.27 10.88
CA ILE A 46 5.92 13.67 10.61
C ILE A 46 7.20 14.51 10.38
N ASP A 47 8.29 14.21 11.08
CA ASP A 47 9.55 14.91 10.90
C ASP A 47 10.17 14.66 9.52
N MET A 48 10.02 13.44 8.97
CA MET A 48 10.39 13.16 7.59
C MET A 48 9.52 13.93 6.60
N ILE A 49 8.20 14.02 6.84
CA ILE A 49 7.30 14.84 6.00
C ILE A 49 7.81 16.30 5.94
N ARG A 50 8.07 16.91 7.11
CA ARG A 50 8.60 18.27 7.20
C ARG A 50 9.95 18.42 6.49
N LYS A 51 10.84 17.44 6.66
CA LYS A 51 12.18 17.44 6.06
C LYS A 51 12.14 17.42 4.53
N TYR A 52 11.25 16.63 3.94
CA TYR A 52 11.17 16.46 2.48
C TYR A 52 10.31 17.52 1.77
N LYS A 53 9.47 18.26 2.50
CA LYS A 53 8.63 19.32 1.93
C LYS A 53 9.48 20.42 1.27
N GLY A 54 9.18 20.72 0.01
CA GLY A 54 9.84 21.77 -0.79
C GLY A 54 11.27 21.45 -1.24
N GLN A 55 11.77 20.23 -1.02
CA GLN A 55 13.14 19.86 -1.35
C GLN A 55 13.28 19.43 -2.81
N SER A 56 14.38 19.82 -3.47
CA SER A 56 14.65 19.38 -4.84
C SER A 56 15.00 17.88 -4.89
N LEU A 57 14.61 17.20 -5.95
CA LEU A 57 14.95 15.78 -6.11
C LEU A 57 16.47 15.61 -6.13
N GLY A 58 16.99 14.72 -5.29
CA GLY A 58 18.44 14.48 -5.14
C GLY A 58 19.15 15.35 -4.09
N SER A 59 18.48 16.36 -3.48
CA SER A 59 19.06 17.10 -2.34
C SER A 59 19.07 16.27 -1.05
N LEU A 60 18.13 15.33 -0.93
CA LEU A 60 18.00 14.39 0.16
C LEU A 60 18.09 12.94 -0.35
N PRO A 61 18.35 11.97 0.54
CA PRO A 61 18.33 10.56 0.19
C PRO A 61 17.02 10.13 -0.50
N PRO A 62 17.04 9.04 -1.27
CA PRO A 62 15.85 8.57 -1.94
C PRO A 62 14.69 8.26 -1.00
N HIS A 63 13.55 8.89 -1.27
CA HIS A 63 12.34 8.73 -0.46
C HIS A 63 11.07 8.96 -1.28
N ILE A 64 9.98 8.32 -0.86
CA ILE A 64 8.67 8.45 -1.50
C ILE A 64 8.10 9.87 -1.40
N PHE A 65 8.40 10.56 -0.30
CA PHE A 65 7.98 11.93 -0.06
C PHE A 65 8.58 12.93 -1.05
N ALA A 66 9.82 12.70 -1.51
CA ALA A 66 10.43 13.55 -2.53
C ALA A 66 9.72 13.41 -3.89
N ILE A 67 9.21 12.22 -4.23
CA ILE A 67 8.39 12.01 -5.44
C ILE A 67 7.05 12.73 -5.31
N ALA A 68 6.38 12.60 -4.16
CA ALA A 68 5.11 13.26 -3.89
C ALA A 68 5.23 14.79 -3.94
N ASP A 69 6.25 15.35 -3.28
CA ASP A 69 6.54 16.79 -3.26
C ASP A 69 6.89 17.33 -4.64
N LYS A 70 7.72 16.60 -5.41
CA LYS A 70 8.05 16.95 -6.79
C LYS A 70 6.81 16.98 -7.67
N ALA A 71 5.96 15.94 -7.62
CA ALA A 71 4.74 15.89 -8.39
C ALA A 71 3.80 17.06 -8.05
N TYR A 72 3.61 17.36 -6.76
CA TYR A 72 2.79 18.49 -6.35
C TYR A 72 3.36 19.84 -6.85
N ARG A 73 4.67 20.07 -6.69
CA ARG A 73 5.30 21.32 -7.15
C ARG A 73 5.29 21.46 -8.67
N ASP A 74 5.49 20.38 -9.41
CA ASP A 74 5.41 20.38 -10.87
C ASP A 74 3.98 20.67 -11.34
N MET A 75 2.97 20.13 -10.65
CA MET A 75 1.56 20.46 -10.90
C MET A 75 1.30 21.96 -10.75
N MET A 76 1.79 22.56 -9.66
CA MET A 76 1.60 23.98 -9.36
C MET A 76 2.38 24.90 -10.30
N ARG A 77 3.62 24.54 -10.64
CA ARG A 77 4.48 25.34 -11.50
C ARG A 77 4.06 25.32 -12.96
N ASN A 78 3.65 24.15 -13.44
CA ASN A 78 3.35 23.95 -14.86
C ASN A 78 1.85 24.09 -15.17
N HIS A 79 1.00 24.21 -14.15
CA HIS A 79 -0.47 24.19 -14.28
C HIS A 79 -0.97 22.97 -15.06
N GLN A 80 -0.35 21.81 -14.83
CA GLN A 80 -0.66 20.55 -15.50
C GLN A 80 -0.86 19.42 -14.50
N SER A 81 -1.92 18.63 -14.69
CA SER A 81 -2.20 17.46 -13.85
C SER A 81 -1.02 16.48 -13.85
N GLN A 82 -0.68 15.98 -12.67
CA GLN A 82 0.40 15.00 -12.48
C GLN A 82 -0.18 13.64 -12.09
N SER A 83 0.59 12.58 -12.38
CA SER A 83 0.25 11.23 -11.94
C SER A 83 1.47 10.55 -11.34
N ILE A 84 1.25 9.79 -10.28
CA ILE A 84 2.26 8.93 -9.66
C ILE A 84 1.79 7.49 -9.88
N ILE A 85 2.58 6.72 -10.62
CA ILE A 85 2.28 5.32 -10.92
C ILE A 85 3.10 4.43 -9.99
N ILE A 86 2.42 3.63 -9.18
CA ILE A 86 3.05 2.67 -8.26
C ILE A 86 2.81 1.28 -8.83
N SER A 87 3.89 0.60 -9.24
CA SER A 87 3.83 -0.73 -9.83
C SER A 87 4.73 -1.71 -9.07
N GLY A 88 4.42 -3.01 -9.19
CA GLY A 88 5.13 -4.09 -8.50
C GLY A 88 4.25 -5.33 -8.34
N GLU A 89 4.88 -6.44 -7.96
CA GLU A 89 4.20 -7.72 -7.71
C GLU A 89 3.24 -7.66 -6.51
N SER A 90 2.42 -8.70 -6.32
CA SER A 90 1.57 -8.83 -5.14
C SER A 90 2.42 -8.82 -3.87
N GLY A 91 2.04 -8.02 -2.86
CA GLY A 91 2.83 -7.88 -1.64
C GLY A 91 4.08 -6.98 -1.73
N ALA A 92 4.39 -6.38 -2.88
CA ALA A 92 5.55 -5.50 -3.05
C ALA A 92 5.47 -4.15 -2.30
N GLY A 93 4.37 -3.86 -1.60
CA GLY A 93 4.20 -2.62 -0.82
C GLY A 93 3.45 -1.49 -1.52
N LYS A 94 2.89 -1.72 -2.72
CA LYS A 94 2.17 -0.70 -3.52
C LYS A 94 1.15 0.12 -2.71
N THR A 95 0.29 -0.58 -1.96
CA THR A 95 -0.78 0.02 -1.15
C THR A 95 -0.24 0.86 0.00
N GLU A 96 0.81 0.40 0.69
CA GLU A 96 1.41 1.16 1.78
C GLU A 96 2.15 2.40 1.26
N SER A 97 2.88 2.26 0.16
CA SER A 97 3.49 3.38 -0.56
C SER A 97 2.45 4.45 -0.94
N GLN A 98 1.30 4.03 -1.47
CA GLN A 98 0.20 4.92 -1.79
C GLN A 98 -0.31 5.67 -0.56
N LYS A 99 -0.58 4.97 0.56
CA LYS A 99 -0.99 5.60 1.82
C LYS A 99 0.00 6.66 2.30
N HIS A 100 1.31 6.38 2.21
CA HIS A 100 2.35 7.32 2.62
C HIS A 100 2.41 8.57 1.73
N ILE A 101 2.25 8.44 0.42
CA ILE A 101 2.16 9.59 -0.50
C ILE A 101 1.00 10.48 -0.12
N ILE A 102 -0.16 9.88 0.15
CA ILE A 102 -1.39 10.61 0.43
C ILE A 102 -1.27 11.34 1.77
N ARG A 103 -0.78 10.64 2.78
CA ARG A 103 -0.47 11.24 4.08
C ARG A 103 0.47 12.43 3.93
N PHE A 104 1.53 12.30 3.13
CA PHE A 104 2.47 13.40 2.87
C PHE A 104 1.80 14.62 2.23
N LEU A 105 0.96 14.41 1.22
CA LEU A 105 0.26 15.50 0.52
C LEU A 105 -0.74 16.21 1.44
N CYS A 106 -1.54 15.45 2.18
CA CYS A 106 -2.48 16.01 3.16
C CYS A 106 -1.75 16.82 4.22
N GLU A 107 -0.69 16.28 4.82
CA GLU A 107 0.00 16.98 5.92
C GLU A 107 0.83 18.17 5.44
N SER A 108 1.32 18.13 4.20
CA SER A 108 2.12 19.23 3.65
C SER A 108 1.26 20.37 3.10
N TRP A 109 0.10 20.06 2.50
CA TRP A 109 -0.67 20.99 1.67
C TRP A 109 -2.19 21.01 1.97
N GLY A 110 -2.65 20.20 2.93
CA GLY A 110 -4.07 20.05 3.32
C GLY A 110 -4.54 20.93 4.48
N HIS A 111 -3.62 21.60 5.19
CA HIS A 111 -3.85 22.33 6.46
C HIS A 111 -4.99 23.36 6.51
N LEU A 112 -5.63 23.69 5.38
CA LEU A 112 -6.74 24.64 5.32
C LEU A 112 -8.13 23.98 5.49
N VAL A 113 -8.22 22.64 5.54
CA VAL A 113 -9.53 21.97 5.64
C VAL A 113 -9.53 20.86 6.70
N GLY A 114 -9.56 21.27 7.96
CA GLY A 114 -9.38 20.40 9.15
C GLY A 114 -10.39 19.25 9.37
N THR A 115 -11.35 19.02 8.47
CA THR A 115 -12.26 17.85 8.48
C THR A 115 -12.10 16.94 7.26
N ILE A 116 -11.42 17.40 6.21
CA ILE A 116 -11.24 16.64 4.96
C ILE A 116 -10.01 15.73 5.05
N GLU A 117 -8.96 16.11 5.78
CA GLU A 117 -7.76 15.27 5.97
C GLU A 117 -8.12 13.90 6.55
N GLN A 118 -8.92 13.88 7.64
CA GLN A 118 -9.41 12.63 8.25
C GLN A 118 -10.35 11.89 7.31
N ARG A 119 -11.21 12.56 6.54
CA ARG A 119 -12.15 11.89 5.61
C ARG A 119 -11.45 11.29 4.40
N ILE A 120 -10.50 11.99 3.79
CA ILE A 120 -9.70 11.47 2.68
C ILE A 120 -8.84 10.32 3.17
N LEU A 121 -8.18 10.47 4.32
CA LEU A 121 -7.39 9.42 4.91
C LEU A 121 -8.26 8.20 5.28
N GLU A 122 -9.46 8.40 5.85
CA GLU A 122 -10.41 7.32 6.12
C GLU A 122 -10.93 6.64 4.84
N ILE A 123 -11.24 7.39 3.79
CA ILE A 123 -11.71 6.83 2.50
C ILE A 123 -10.59 6.00 1.86
N VAL A 124 -9.35 6.52 1.86
CA VAL A 124 -8.18 5.87 1.28
C VAL A 124 -7.74 4.65 2.09
N ILE A 125 -7.71 4.76 3.43
CA ILE A 125 -7.29 3.67 4.31
C ILE A 125 -8.35 2.56 4.35
N ARG A 126 -9.64 2.88 4.52
CA ARG A 126 -10.70 1.85 4.65
C ARG A 126 -11.00 1.11 3.35
N LYS A 127 -10.76 1.71 2.18
CA LYS A 127 -11.05 1.07 0.87
C LYS A 127 -9.86 0.43 0.18
N SER A 128 -8.70 0.37 0.81
CA SER A 128 -7.50 -0.20 0.21
C SER A 128 -7.49 -1.74 0.22
N ASN A 129 -8.30 -2.36 -0.63
CA ASN A 129 -8.11 -3.74 -1.05
C ASN A 129 -8.48 -3.84 -2.53
N ILE A 130 -7.48 -4.24 -3.33
CA ILE A 130 -7.45 -4.37 -4.79
C ILE A 130 -6.93 -3.11 -5.51
N SER A 131 -6.27 -3.33 -6.65
CA SER A 131 -5.65 -2.41 -7.60
C SER A 131 -6.40 -1.08 -7.84
N ASP A 132 -6.35 -0.18 -6.87
CA ASP A 132 -7.11 1.06 -6.88
C ASP A 132 -6.28 2.23 -7.43
N GLN A 133 -6.77 2.82 -8.52
CA GLN A 133 -6.28 4.11 -8.97
C GLN A 133 -6.92 5.19 -8.10
N GLN A 134 -6.08 6.03 -7.50
CA GLN A 134 -6.54 7.15 -6.68
C GLN A 134 -6.13 8.45 -7.36
N THR A 135 -7.12 9.31 -7.58
CA THR A 135 -6.94 10.61 -8.22
C THR A 135 -7.18 11.69 -7.18
N PHE A 136 -6.23 12.60 -7.04
CA PHE A 136 -6.36 13.79 -6.20
C PHE A 136 -6.69 15.01 -7.05
N VAL A 137 -7.55 15.87 -6.52
CA VAL A 137 -7.89 17.14 -7.15
C VAL A 137 -7.43 18.25 -6.21
N ALA A 138 -6.48 19.04 -6.68
CA ALA A 138 -6.09 20.30 -6.06
C ALA A 138 -6.69 21.46 -6.85
N ASN A 139 -7.07 22.54 -6.16
CA ASN A 139 -7.51 23.77 -6.83
C ASN A 139 -6.32 24.60 -7.32
N ASP A 140 -6.60 25.68 -8.06
CA ASP A 140 -5.58 26.59 -8.62
C ASP A 140 -4.71 27.28 -7.56
N LYS A 141 -5.09 27.20 -6.28
CA LYS A 141 -4.34 27.71 -5.13
C LYS A 141 -3.46 26.64 -4.46
N GLY A 142 -3.44 25.42 -5.01
CA GLY A 142 -2.68 24.27 -4.48
C GLY A 142 -3.34 23.58 -3.29
N ILE A 143 -4.53 24.00 -2.90
CA ILE A 143 -5.24 23.37 -1.78
C ILE A 143 -5.86 22.08 -2.28
N ILE A 144 -5.65 20.99 -1.55
CA ILE A 144 -6.30 19.71 -1.83
C ILE A 144 -7.80 19.87 -1.54
N VAL A 145 -8.63 19.79 -2.59
CA VAL A 145 -10.08 20.01 -2.50
C VAL A 145 -10.88 18.72 -2.54
N GLY A 146 -10.26 17.59 -2.92
CA GLY A 146 -10.90 16.29 -2.89
C GLY A 146 -10.06 15.17 -3.49
N GLY A 147 -10.66 13.97 -3.51
CA GLY A 147 -10.08 12.80 -4.16
C GLY A 147 -11.17 11.83 -4.59
N PHE A 148 -10.89 11.08 -5.66
CA PHE A 148 -11.74 10.02 -6.17
C PHE A 148 -10.94 8.72 -6.22
N VAL A 149 -11.58 7.61 -5.81
CA VAL A 149 -11.01 6.27 -5.89
C VAL A 149 -11.76 5.51 -6.96
N SER A 150 -11.05 5.12 -8.01
CA SER A 150 -11.55 4.23 -9.05
C SER A 150 -11.08 2.81 -8.74
N HIS A 151 -12.05 1.91 -8.56
CA HIS A 151 -11.77 0.48 -8.41
C HIS A 151 -11.60 -0.14 -9.80
N TYR A 152 -10.41 -0.68 -10.09
CA TYR A 152 -10.15 -1.38 -11.34
C TYR A 152 -9.89 -2.87 -11.10
N LEU A 153 -10.45 -3.69 -11.99
CA LEU A 153 -10.16 -5.13 -12.11
C LEU A 153 -10.19 -5.89 -10.78
N LEU A 154 -11.37 -5.95 -10.16
CA LEU A 154 -11.61 -6.95 -9.11
C LEU A 154 -11.24 -8.33 -9.67
N GLU A 155 -10.30 -9.01 -9.02
CA GLU A 155 -9.79 -10.30 -9.46
C GLU A 155 -10.87 -11.37 -9.26
N ARG A 156 -11.85 -11.39 -10.17
CA ARG A 156 -13.03 -12.29 -10.08
C ARG A 156 -12.63 -13.76 -10.14
N SER A 157 -11.52 -14.08 -10.82
CA SER A 157 -10.95 -15.43 -10.85
C SER A 157 -10.64 -15.96 -9.45
N ARG A 158 -10.18 -15.09 -8.53
CA ARG A 158 -9.86 -15.44 -7.13
C ARG A 158 -11.07 -15.99 -6.35
N LEU A 159 -12.31 -15.67 -6.77
CA LEU A 159 -13.52 -16.22 -6.15
C LEU A 159 -13.66 -17.71 -6.47
N CYS A 160 -13.44 -18.09 -7.72
CA CYS A 160 -13.73 -19.43 -8.23
C CYS A 160 -12.53 -20.40 -8.11
N GLY A 161 -11.32 -19.85 -8.00
CA GLY A 161 -10.09 -20.64 -7.85
C GLY A 161 -8.97 -19.84 -7.23
N GLN A 162 -8.12 -20.52 -6.45
CA GLN A 162 -6.93 -19.96 -5.83
C GLN A 162 -5.73 -20.83 -6.21
N ASN A 163 -4.56 -20.21 -6.38
CA ASN A 163 -3.31 -20.95 -6.52
C ASN A 163 -2.96 -21.67 -5.21
N ALA A 164 -2.11 -22.68 -5.30
CA ALA A 164 -1.55 -23.33 -4.11
C ALA A 164 -0.91 -22.27 -3.19
N CYS A 165 -1.24 -22.32 -1.90
CA CYS A 165 -0.83 -21.35 -0.86
C CYS A 165 -1.44 -19.94 -0.97
N GLU A 166 -2.27 -19.63 -1.97
CA GLU A 166 -3.04 -18.39 -2.01
C GLU A 166 -4.40 -18.51 -1.29
N ARG A 167 -4.96 -17.38 -0.89
CA ARG A 167 -6.26 -17.30 -0.20
C ARG A 167 -7.30 -16.59 -1.05
N ASN A 168 -8.57 -16.83 -0.70
CA ASN A 168 -9.67 -16.03 -1.20
C ASN A 168 -9.73 -14.66 -0.48
N TYR A 169 -10.71 -13.82 -0.81
CA TYR A 169 -10.90 -12.51 -0.17
C TYR A 169 -11.07 -12.63 1.34
N HIS A 170 -10.46 -11.71 2.08
CA HIS A 170 -10.41 -11.74 3.54
C HIS A 170 -11.78 -11.71 4.20
N ILE A 171 -12.78 -11.12 3.54
CA ILE A 171 -14.14 -11.05 4.05
C ILE A 171 -14.74 -12.43 4.36
N PHE A 172 -14.43 -13.46 3.58
CA PHE A 172 -14.93 -14.81 3.84
C PHE A 172 -14.37 -15.40 5.13
N TYR A 173 -13.06 -15.24 5.34
CA TYR A 173 -12.37 -15.70 6.54
C TYR A 173 -12.80 -14.89 7.77
N GLN A 174 -12.96 -13.57 7.61
CA GLN A 174 -13.42 -12.67 8.68
C GLN A 174 -14.87 -12.97 9.07
N LEU A 175 -15.74 -13.29 8.11
CA LEU A 175 -17.13 -13.66 8.37
C LEU A 175 -17.21 -14.97 9.14
N ILE A 176 -16.49 -16.01 8.71
CA ILE A 176 -16.51 -17.33 9.37
C ILE A 176 -15.91 -17.26 10.77
N ALA A 177 -14.80 -16.53 10.93
CA ALA A 177 -14.13 -16.34 12.22
C ALA A 177 -14.89 -15.43 13.18
N GLY A 178 -15.58 -14.40 12.67
CA GLY A 178 -16.17 -13.33 13.48
C GLY A 178 -17.68 -13.43 13.70
N ALA A 179 -18.39 -14.34 13.04
CA ALA A 179 -19.83 -14.51 13.21
C ALA A 179 -20.19 -15.21 14.53
N ASP A 180 -21.14 -14.63 15.28
CA ASP A 180 -21.77 -15.25 16.44
C ASP A 180 -22.62 -16.48 16.05
N ASP A 181 -23.06 -17.26 17.05
CA ASP A 181 -23.79 -18.51 16.79
C ASP A 181 -25.15 -18.29 16.13
N GLN A 182 -25.80 -17.16 16.38
CA GLN A 182 -27.06 -16.80 15.75
C GLN A 182 -26.86 -16.51 14.26
N MET A 183 -25.86 -15.70 13.92
CA MET A 183 -25.50 -15.35 12.56
C MET A 183 -24.97 -16.56 11.80
N ALA A 184 -24.13 -17.37 12.43
CA ALA A 184 -23.62 -18.60 11.84
C ALA A 184 -24.72 -19.61 11.54
N SER A 185 -25.67 -19.81 12.46
CA SER A 185 -26.82 -20.69 12.22
C SER A 185 -27.70 -20.15 11.08
N LYS A 186 -27.95 -18.84 11.06
CA LYS A 186 -28.76 -18.19 10.03
C LYS A 186 -28.12 -18.26 8.64
N LEU A 187 -26.82 -18.05 8.56
CA LEU A 187 -26.05 -18.04 7.31
C LEU A 187 -25.47 -19.42 6.95
N LYS A 188 -25.70 -20.44 7.80
CA LYS A 188 -25.15 -21.81 7.67
C LYS A 188 -23.63 -21.79 7.51
N LEU A 189 -22.95 -21.01 8.35
CA LEU A 189 -21.49 -20.94 8.36
C LEU A 189 -20.90 -22.17 9.02
N ASP A 190 -19.87 -22.72 8.40
CA ASP A 190 -19.20 -23.95 8.80
C ASP A 190 -17.66 -23.80 8.67
N LYS A 191 -16.90 -24.88 8.81
CA LYS A 191 -15.44 -24.93 8.60
C LYS A 191 -15.07 -24.51 7.17
N LEU A 192 -13.87 -23.95 7.00
CA LEU A 192 -13.37 -23.48 5.70
C LEU A 192 -13.32 -24.59 4.64
N GLU A 193 -13.00 -25.81 5.08
CA GLU A 193 -12.90 -27.01 4.23
C GLU A 193 -14.22 -27.38 3.53
N ASN A 194 -15.35 -27.05 4.18
CA ASN A 194 -16.69 -27.36 3.66
C ASN A 194 -17.13 -26.40 2.56
N PHE A 195 -16.37 -25.34 2.30
CA PHE A 195 -16.64 -24.38 1.23
C PHE A 195 -15.72 -24.59 0.03
N ASN A 196 -16.28 -25.01 -1.10
CA ASN A 196 -15.55 -25.24 -2.37
C ASN A 196 -14.73 -24.04 -2.89
N TYR A 197 -15.07 -22.82 -2.47
CA TYR A 197 -14.35 -21.60 -2.85
C TYR A 197 -13.27 -21.20 -1.84
N LEU A 198 -13.16 -21.87 -0.71
CA LEU A 198 -12.15 -21.61 0.32
C LEU A 198 -11.20 -22.80 0.48
N ASN A 199 -11.64 -24.02 0.15
CA ASN A 199 -10.92 -25.26 0.39
C ASN A 199 -9.79 -25.59 -0.61
N LYS A 200 -9.63 -24.80 -1.68
CA LYS A 200 -8.58 -25.01 -2.70
C LYS A 200 -7.28 -24.24 -2.43
N GLY A 201 -7.32 -23.30 -1.49
CA GLY A 201 -6.21 -22.42 -1.15
C GLY A 201 -5.68 -22.66 0.26
N CYS A 202 -5.05 -21.64 0.84
CA CYS A 202 -4.64 -21.66 2.24
C CYS A 202 -5.84 -21.47 3.18
N LEU A 203 -5.95 -22.37 4.17
CA LEU A 203 -7.06 -22.42 5.11
C LEU A 203 -6.79 -21.67 6.42
N GLN A 204 -5.71 -20.88 6.48
CA GLN A 204 -5.30 -20.22 7.71
C GLN A 204 -5.95 -18.84 7.87
N PHE A 205 -6.64 -18.67 9.00
CA PHE A 205 -7.22 -17.39 9.44
C PHE A 205 -6.13 -16.37 9.80
N PHE A 206 -6.44 -15.08 9.67
CA PHE A 206 -5.59 -13.97 10.13
C PHE A 206 -5.69 -13.84 11.66
N LEU A 207 -4.92 -14.64 12.38
CA LEU A 207 -4.91 -14.62 13.84
C LEU A 207 -3.63 -13.97 14.36
N ASN A 208 -3.77 -12.80 14.98
CA ASN A 208 -2.76 -12.27 15.89
C ASN A 208 -2.94 -12.97 17.26
N LYS A 209 -1.91 -12.96 18.12
CA LYS A 209 -1.95 -13.56 19.48
C LYS A 209 -3.17 -13.12 20.32
N GLU A 210 -3.74 -11.96 20.05
CA GLU A 210 -4.93 -11.42 20.73
C GLU A 210 -6.27 -11.88 20.12
N ASN A 211 -6.28 -12.33 18.85
CA ASN A 211 -7.49 -12.74 18.13
C ASN A 211 -7.60 -14.27 17.94
N SER A 212 -6.59 -15.04 18.34
CA SER A 212 -6.59 -16.52 18.26
C SER A 212 -7.73 -17.17 19.04
N ASP A 213 -8.21 -16.48 20.07
CA ASP A 213 -9.22 -16.98 21.01
C ASP A 213 -10.66 -16.65 20.57
N LYS A 214 -10.82 -15.74 19.60
CA LYS A 214 -12.14 -15.36 19.06
C LYS A 214 -12.68 -16.33 18.02
N VAL A 215 -11.81 -17.14 17.39
CA VAL A 215 -12.28 -18.19 16.48
C VAL A 215 -12.84 -19.31 17.33
N MET A 216 -14.16 -19.51 17.24
CA MET A 216 -14.86 -20.62 17.88
C MET A 216 -14.13 -21.95 17.59
N ARG A 217 -13.86 -22.73 18.64
CA ARG A 217 -13.05 -23.97 18.56
C ARG A 217 -13.58 -24.95 17.51
N GLU A 218 -14.89 -24.99 17.30
CA GLU A 218 -15.55 -25.87 16.33
C GLU A 218 -15.28 -25.50 14.86
N ARG A 219 -14.89 -24.25 14.59
CA ARG A 219 -14.61 -23.73 13.23
C ARG A 219 -13.12 -23.59 12.93
N LYS A 220 -12.25 -24.00 13.86
CA LYS A 220 -10.81 -24.12 13.60
C LYS A 220 -10.57 -25.37 12.75
N ASN A 221 -9.69 -25.24 11.75
CA ASN A 221 -9.18 -26.42 11.06
C ASN A 221 -8.20 -27.13 11.99
N GLU A 222 -8.28 -28.46 12.01
CA GLU A 222 -7.30 -29.27 12.73
C GLU A 222 -5.95 -29.11 12.01
N THR A 223 -4.90 -28.85 12.79
CA THR A 223 -3.55 -28.62 12.26
C THR A 223 -2.83 -29.93 12.09
#